data_AF-Q7QI87-F1
#
_entry.id   AF-Q7QI87-F1
#
_cell.length_a   1.000
_cell.length_b   1.000
_cell.length_c   1.000
_cell.angle_alpha   90.00
_cell.angle_beta   90.00
_cell.angle_gamma   90.00
#
_symmetry.space_group_name_H-M   'P 1'
#
loop_
_entity.id
_entity.type
_entity.pdbx_description
1 polymer ?
#
loop_
_entity_poly.entity_id
_entity_poly.type
_entity_poly.pdbx_seq_one_letter_code
_entity_poly.pdbx_strand_id
1 'polypeptide(L)'
;MSRTGKVSFFLTEAGRQVVFYGATTVAIGLFAGHYFPHSICISYYKEFVQAYKNGEERKLSEKLEQRYKRALSLLDLSEFERKFAKPFVVYGFDVFNAGSFKTRYGAYVGIPSNFEYDSAAAIDRTDIKIRNQPIDWGTEAGRLLEDALVLTEDEQVFGIARELLTMKTHKSLIQSIIPTVSWMFTYSLASQLNERCNFYARPRSLRLILYTICGLFGFGIYSFSTDMTEIYYETDVDKQMAALGPDVVDAGARFYDKVLKKNIAIRKLTGEDYYTAKGNVNYMLRQKAAPLTLRKEFFQTGYKDYVGTEETS
;
A
#
# COMPACT_ATOMS: atom_id res chain seq x y z
N MET A 1 -21.86 -17.69 -55.07
CA MET A 1 -20.40 -17.52 -54.80
C MET A 1 -20.16 -17.61 -53.31
N SER A 2 -19.68 -18.76 -52.84
CA SER A 2 -19.33 -18.99 -51.44
C SER A 2 -18.11 -18.15 -51.09
N ARG A 3 -18.24 -17.21 -50.14
CA ARG A 3 -17.07 -16.59 -49.51
C ARG A 3 -16.46 -17.63 -48.59
N THR A 4 -15.46 -18.35 -49.09
CA THR A 4 -14.56 -19.18 -48.28
C THR A 4 -13.78 -18.27 -47.33
N GLY A 5 -14.43 -17.86 -46.24
CA GLY A 5 -13.82 -17.02 -45.21
C GLY A 5 -12.73 -17.82 -44.52
N LYS A 6 -11.48 -17.36 -44.61
CA LYS A 6 -10.36 -17.88 -43.82
C LYS A 6 -10.83 -18.02 -42.36
N VAL A 7 -10.93 -19.26 -41.86
CA VAL A 7 -11.22 -19.50 -40.45
C VAL A 7 -10.12 -18.82 -39.65
N SER A 8 -10.49 -17.82 -38.85
CA SER A 8 -9.55 -17.06 -38.04
C SER A 8 -8.79 -18.02 -37.13
N PHE A 9 -7.45 -17.97 -37.13
CA PHE A 9 -6.60 -18.88 -36.34
C PHE A 9 -7.06 -19.04 -34.88
N PHE A 10 -7.42 -17.94 -34.22
CA PHE A 10 -7.94 -17.93 -32.84
C PHE A 10 -9.28 -18.65 -32.61
N LEU A 11 -9.98 -19.05 -33.66
CA LEU A 11 -11.20 -19.88 -33.58
C LEU A 11 -10.88 -21.38 -33.65
N THR A 12 -9.67 -21.74 -34.07
CA THR A 12 -9.22 -23.14 -34.10
C THR A 12 -8.88 -23.63 -32.69
N GLU A 13 -8.86 -24.95 -32.49
CA GLU A 13 -8.44 -25.54 -31.22
C GLU A 13 -7.01 -25.15 -30.83
N ALA A 14 -6.08 -25.21 -31.78
CA ALA A 14 -4.70 -24.77 -31.57
C ALA A 14 -4.62 -23.28 -31.19
N GLY A 15 -5.39 -22.42 -31.87
CA GLY A 15 -5.44 -20.99 -31.53
C GLY A 15 -6.01 -20.73 -30.13
N ARG A 16 -7.00 -21.51 -29.69
CA ARG A 16 -7.54 -21.42 -28.32
C ARG A 16 -6.56 -21.90 -27.26
N GLN A 17 -5.80 -22.97 -27.54
CA GLN A 17 -4.71 -23.42 -26.66
C GLN A 17 -3.62 -22.34 -26.51
N VAL A 18 -3.24 -21.68 -27.61
CA VAL A 18 -2.28 -20.55 -27.56
C VAL A 18 -2.80 -19.42 -26.67
N VAL A 19 -4.08 -19.05 -26.80
CA VAL A 19 -4.69 -18.01 -25.95
C VAL A 19 -4.74 -18.44 -24.48
N PHE A 20 -5.04 -19.71 -24.20
CA PHE A 20 -5.01 -20.25 -22.84
C PHE A 20 -3.61 -20.14 -22.22
N TYR A 21 -2.57 -20.61 -22.92
CA TYR A 21 -1.19 -20.47 -22.44
C TYR A 21 -0.78 -19.01 -22.26
N GLY A 22 -1.22 -18.13 -23.15
CA GLY A 22 -1.04 -16.69 -23.01
C GLY A 22 -1.70 -16.14 -21.75
N ALA A 23 -2.96 -16.51 -21.49
CA ALA A 23 -3.70 -16.09 -20.30
C ALA A 23 -3.05 -16.60 -19.01
N THR A 24 -2.58 -17.86 -18.99
CA THR A 24 -1.83 -18.43 -17.86
C THR A 24 -0.49 -17.73 -17.65
N THR A 25 0.23 -17.39 -18.73
CA THR A 25 1.49 -16.63 -18.65
C THR A 25 1.26 -15.26 -18.02
N VAL A 26 0.19 -14.55 -18.42
CA VAL A 26 -0.21 -13.29 -17.80
C VAL A 26 -0.56 -13.48 -16.33
N ALA A 27 -1.29 -14.54 -15.97
CA ALA A 27 -1.62 -14.84 -14.58
C ALA A 27 -0.37 -15.03 -13.71
N ILE A 28 0.60 -15.81 -14.19
CA ILE A 28 1.88 -16.02 -13.50
C ILE A 28 2.65 -14.69 -13.40
N GLY A 29 2.66 -13.89 -14.47
CA GLY A 29 3.30 -12.57 -14.49
C GLY A 29 2.67 -11.59 -13.49
N LEU A 30 1.35 -11.58 -13.35
CA LEU A 30 0.63 -10.78 -12.35
C LEU A 30 1.02 -11.20 -10.93
N PHE A 31 1.01 -12.51 -10.64
CA PHE A 31 1.43 -13.01 -9.34
C PHE A 31 2.88 -12.64 -9.04
N ALA A 32 3.80 -12.92 -9.96
CA ALA A 32 5.22 -12.64 -9.79
C ALA A 32 5.49 -11.14 -9.63
N GLY A 33 4.84 -10.29 -10.42
CA GLY A 33 5.00 -8.83 -10.37
C GLY A 33 4.57 -8.22 -9.04
N HIS A 34 3.53 -8.78 -8.39
CA HIS A 34 3.10 -8.33 -7.07
C HIS A 34 3.88 -9.00 -5.92
N TYR A 35 4.22 -10.28 -6.05
CA TYR A 35 4.80 -11.06 -4.96
C TYR A 35 6.33 -10.92 -4.86
N PHE A 36 7.04 -10.84 -5.99
CA PHE A 36 8.51 -10.86 -5.99
C PHE A 36 9.14 -9.63 -5.34
N PRO A 37 8.64 -8.39 -5.51
CA PRO A 37 9.16 -7.23 -4.79
C PRO A 37 9.08 -7.35 -3.27
N HIS A 38 8.14 -8.14 -2.75
CA HIS A 38 7.95 -8.41 -1.33
C HIS A 38 8.54 -9.77 -0.89
N SER A 39 9.31 -10.44 -1.74
CA SER A 39 9.91 -11.74 -1.42
C SER A 39 11.32 -11.86 -2.01
N ILE A 40 11.45 -12.43 -3.21
CA ILE A 40 12.73 -12.77 -3.83
C ILE A 40 13.54 -11.51 -4.18
N CYS A 41 12.87 -10.48 -4.68
CA CYS A 41 13.50 -9.24 -5.16
C CYS A 41 13.47 -8.11 -4.13
N ILE A 42 13.23 -8.44 -2.86
CA ILE A 42 13.06 -7.44 -1.80
C ILE A 42 14.31 -6.57 -1.58
N SER A 43 15.51 -7.10 -1.83
CA SER A 43 16.76 -6.32 -1.74
C SER A 43 16.81 -5.20 -2.77
N TYR A 44 16.48 -5.51 -4.03
CA TYR A 44 16.41 -4.50 -5.10
C TYR A 44 15.31 -3.48 -4.84
N TYR A 45 14.16 -3.94 -4.30
CA TYR A 45 13.09 -3.03 -3.95
C TYR A 45 13.50 -2.08 -2.82
N LYS A 46 14.21 -2.59 -1.79
CA LYS A 46 14.81 -1.78 -0.72
C LYS A 46 15.79 -0.75 -1.30
N GLU A 47 16.72 -1.16 -2.14
CA GLU A 47 17.68 -0.25 -2.79
C GLU A 47 16.99 0.87 -3.58
N PHE A 48 15.87 0.56 -4.26
CA PHE A 48 15.11 1.56 -4.99
C PHE A 48 14.45 2.64 -4.11
N VAL A 49 13.99 2.27 -2.91
CA VAL A 49 13.28 3.20 -2.00
C VAL A 49 14.16 3.76 -0.88
N GLN A 50 15.40 3.30 -0.77
CA GLN A 50 16.33 3.73 0.26
C GLN A 50 16.78 5.19 0.06
N ALA A 51 16.99 5.90 1.17
CA ALA A 51 17.56 7.23 1.13
C ALA A 51 19.08 7.16 0.91
N TYR A 52 19.55 7.93 -0.08
CA TYR A 52 20.97 8.11 -0.37
C TYR A 52 21.41 9.54 -0.06
N LYS A 53 22.65 9.71 0.39
CA LYS A 53 23.31 11.03 0.49
C LYS A 53 24.69 10.90 -0.14
N ASN A 54 24.99 11.75 -1.11
CA ASN A 54 26.28 11.74 -1.83
C ASN A 54 26.65 10.38 -2.45
N GLY A 55 25.65 9.61 -2.92
CA GLY A 55 25.87 8.29 -3.52
C GLY A 55 26.02 7.15 -2.50
N GLU A 56 26.01 7.43 -1.20
CA GLU A 56 26.07 6.41 -0.15
C GLU A 56 24.70 6.20 0.53
N GLU A 57 24.46 4.96 0.95
CA GLU A 57 23.29 4.58 1.74
C GLU A 57 23.27 5.32 3.08
N ARG A 58 22.17 6.03 3.37
CA ARG A 58 21.99 6.60 4.71
C ARG A 58 21.82 5.47 5.73
N LYS A 59 22.70 5.45 6.73
CA LYS A 59 22.60 4.57 7.89
C LYS A 59 21.65 5.16 8.92
N LEU A 60 21.04 4.30 9.73
CA LEU A 60 20.26 4.76 10.87
C LEU A 60 21.20 5.44 11.89
N SER A 61 20.78 6.59 12.39
CA SER A 61 21.36 7.17 13.60
C SER A 61 20.97 6.33 14.83
N GLU A 62 21.77 6.43 15.89
CA GLU A 62 21.53 5.70 17.15
C GLU A 62 20.14 5.99 17.73
N LYS A 63 19.67 7.22 17.57
CA LYS A 63 18.32 7.67 17.98
C LYS A 63 17.20 6.91 17.25
N LEU A 64 17.33 6.73 15.94
CA LEU A 64 16.36 5.95 15.16
C LEU A 64 16.44 4.46 15.51
N GLU A 65 17.64 3.95 15.80
CA GLU A 65 17.81 2.57 16.24
C GLU A 65 17.15 2.31 17.60
N GLN A 66 17.27 3.24 18.55
CA GLN A 66 16.59 3.17 19.84
C GLN A 66 15.07 3.17 19.69
N ARG A 67 14.52 4.06 18.85
CA ARG A 67 13.08 4.11 18.56
C ARG A 67 12.58 2.85 17.87
N TYR A 68 13.37 2.30 16.95
CA TYR A 68 13.07 1.01 16.32
C TYR A 68 13.04 -0.13 17.34
N LYS A 69 14.02 -0.20 18.27
CA LYS A 69 14.02 -1.17 19.36
C LYS A 69 12.81 -1.02 20.28
N ARG A 70 12.42 0.22 20.59
CA ARG A 70 11.21 0.53 21.37
C ARG A 70 9.93 0.07 20.66
N ALA A 71 9.84 0.26 19.34
CA ALA A 71 8.73 -0.26 18.54
C ALA A 71 8.69 -1.80 18.53
N LEU A 72 9.85 -2.47 18.44
CA LEU A 72 9.91 -3.93 18.56
C LEU A 72 9.50 -4.42 19.96
N SER A 73 9.83 -3.69 21.03
CA SER A 73 9.42 -4.08 22.39
C SER A 73 7.93 -3.86 22.66
N LEU A 74 7.31 -2.91 21.96
CA LEU A 74 5.88 -2.63 22.08
C LEU A 74 5.02 -3.78 21.51
N LEU A 75 5.56 -4.50 20.53
CA LEU A 75 4.87 -5.57 19.83
C LEU A 75 5.24 -6.95 20.38
N ASP A 76 4.24 -7.82 20.47
CA ASP A 76 4.45 -9.24 20.71
C ASP A 76 4.86 -9.96 19.40
N LEU A 77 6.15 -9.84 19.10
CA LEU A 77 6.83 -10.50 17.99
C LEU A 77 7.66 -11.69 18.49
N SER A 78 7.55 -12.80 17.78
CA SER A 78 8.42 -13.96 17.98
C SER A 78 9.90 -13.63 17.72
N GLU A 79 10.81 -14.43 18.28
CA GLU A 79 12.25 -14.25 18.07
C GLU A 79 12.63 -14.27 16.57
N PHE A 80 11.96 -15.11 15.79
CA PHE A 80 12.11 -15.16 14.35
C PHE A 80 11.70 -13.84 13.69
N GLU A 81 10.49 -13.33 13.99
CA GLU A 81 10.01 -12.06 13.43
C GLU A 81 10.95 -10.90 13.76
N ARG A 82 11.44 -10.83 15.00
CA ARG A 82 12.42 -9.81 15.43
C ARG A 82 13.73 -9.89 14.66
N LYS A 83 14.25 -11.10 14.43
CA LYS A 83 15.50 -11.32 13.69
C LYS A 83 15.39 -10.99 12.21
N PHE A 84 14.21 -11.17 11.62
CA PHE A 84 13.96 -10.95 10.19
C PHE A 84 13.37 -9.57 9.87
N ALA A 85 13.07 -8.75 10.88
CA ALA A 85 12.76 -7.34 10.74
C ALA A 85 14.07 -6.54 10.59
N LYS A 86 14.23 -5.83 9.48
CA LYS A 86 15.43 -5.02 9.21
C LYS A 86 15.08 -3.56 8.98
N PRO A 87 15.57 -2.63 9.81
CA PRO A 87 15.31 -1.22 9.58
C PRO A 87 16.26 -0.66 8.51
N PHE A 88 15.80 0.33 7.76
CA PHE A 88 16.62 1.15 6.85
C PHE A 88 16.05 2.56 6.76
N VAL A 89 16.83 3.53 6.28
CA VAL A 89 16.33 4.90 6.07
C VAL A 89 15.65 4.98 4.72
N VAL A 90 14.36 5.32 4.69
CA VAL A 90 13.57 5.43 3.45
C VAL A 90 13.60 6.85 2.89
N TYR A 91 13.57 6.96 1.56
CA TYR A 91 13.36 8.23 0.90
C TYR A 91 11.90 8.70 1.05
N GLY A 92 11.70 9.91 1.57
CA GLY A 92 10.40 10.52 1.78
C GLY A 92 10.10 10.80 3.25
N PHE A 93 8.83 11.10 3.54
CA PHE A 93 8.35 11.54 4.87
C PHE A 93 7.36 10.55 5.50
N ASP A 94 7.23 9.35 4.93
CA ASP A 94 6.27 8.33 5.36
C ASP A 94 7.00 7.05 5.71
N VAL A 95 6.61 6.44 6.83
CA VAL A 95 7.11 5.12 7.22
C VAL A 95 6.68 4.12 6.16
N PHE A 96 7.58 3.22 5.79
CA PHE A 96 7.39 2.29 4.69
C PHE A 96 7.60 0.86 5.15
N ASN A 97 6.86 -0.07 4.56
CA ASN A 97 7.07 -1.49 4.76
C ASN A 97 7.32 -2.21 3.42
N ALA A 98 8.25 -3.15 3.42
CA ALA A 98 8.44 -4.09 2.34
C ALA A 98 8.65 -5.51 2.89
N GLY A 99 8.12 -6.50 2.18
CA GLY A 99 8.19 -7.89 2.59
C GLY A 99 7.10 -8.33 3.57
N SER A 100 7.34 -9.49 4.18
CA SER A 100 6.45 -10.08 5.17
C SER A 100 7.21 -11.09 6.01
N PHE A 101 6.86 -11.16 7.30
CA PHE A 101 7.40 -12.18 8.22
C PHE A 101 6.94 -13.60 7.90
N LYS A 102 5.94 -13.76 7.03
CA LYS A 102 5.48 -15.08 6.54
C LYS A 102 6.39 -15.66 5.46
N THR A 103 7.45 -14.95 5.06
CA THR A 103 8.39 -15.39 4.04
C THR A 103 9.80 -15.53 4.60
N ARG A 104 10.59 -16.44 4.04
CA ARG A 104 12.00 -16.64 4.40
C ARG A 104 12.92 -15.47 4.03
N TYR A 105 12.43 -14.51 3.23
CA TYR A 105 13.22 -13.37 2.74
C TYR A 105 13.25 -12.23 3.76
N GLY A 106 12.40 -12.29 4.79
CA GLY A 106 12.30 -11.30 5.85
C GLY A 106 11.48 -10.08 5.44
N ALA A 107 11.60 -9.02 6.23
CA ALA A 107 10.86 -7.78 6.01
C ALA A 107 11.71 -6.56 6.37
N TYR A 108 11.50 -5.47 5.65
CA TYR A 108 12.22 -4.21 5.83
C TYR A 108 11.25 -3.11 6.26
N VAL A 109 11.61 -2.41 7.33
CA VAL A 109 10.91 -1.20 7.76
C VAL A 109 11.73 0.03 7.37
N GLY A 110 11.15 0.85 6.52
CA GLY A 110 11.70 2.12 6.08
C GLY A 110 11.34 3.23 7.07
N ILE A 111 12.34 3.77 7.75
CA ILE A 111 12.19 4.87 8.71
C ILE A 111 12.57 6.18 8.01
N PRO A 112 11.67 7.17 7.95
CA PRO A 112 11.97 8.44 7.29
C PRO A 112 13.08 9.23 7.99
N SER A 113 13.86 9.99 7.22
CA SER A 113 14.90 10.84 7.81
C SER A 113 14.33 11.99 8.64
N ASN A 114 13.07 12.41 8.43
CA ASN A 114 12.46 13.46 9.24
C ASN A 114 12.21 13.06 10.70
N PHE A 115 12.29 11.76 11.01
CA PHE A 115 12.20 11.32 12.40
C PHE A 115 13.40 11.81 13.22
N GLU A 116 14.52 12.15 12.58
CA GLU A 116 15.70 12.70 13.28
C GLU A 116 15.45 14.09 13.87
N TYR A 117 14.52 14.87 13.31
CA TYR A 117 14.26 16.25 13.71
C TYR A 117 13.59 16.35 15.09
N ASP A 118 14.20 17.12 16.00
CA ASP A 118 13.64 17.42 17.33
C ASP A 118 12.78 18.69 17.35
N SER A 119 13.00 19.58 16.40
CA SER A 119 12.30 20.86 16.32
C SER A 119 12.26 21.37 14.89
N ALA A 120 11.36 22.31 14.63
CA ALA A 120 11.23 23.00 13.35
C ALA A 120 12.58 23.61 12.88
N ALA A 121 13.35 24.16 13.82
CA ALA A 121 14.65 24.77 13.54
C ALA A 121 15.74 23.77 13.11
N ALA A 122 15.59 22.49 13.46
CA ALA A 122 16.54 21.44 13.11
C ALA A 122 16.30 20.85 11.70
N ILE A 123 15.26 21.30 11.00
CA ILE A 123 14.90 20.78 9.68
C ILE A 123 15.91 21.29 8.65
N ASP A 124 16.51 20.38 7.90
CA ASP A 124 17.33 20.72 6.74
C ASP A 124 16.43 21.13 5.56
N ARG A 125 16.15 22.43 5.49
CA ARG A 125 15.29 23.06 4.48
C ARG A 125 15.88 22.98 3.06
N THR A 126 17.19 22.74 2.92
CA THR A 126 17.87 22.80 1.61
C THR A 126 17.71 21.52 0.80
N ASP A 127 17.62 20.38 1.49
CA ASP A 127 17.43 19.06 0.88
C ASP A 127 15.95 18.72 0.62
N ILE A 128 15.02 19.40 1.29
CA ILE A 128 13.58 19.12 1.16
C ILE A 128 13.01 19.78 -0.09
N LYS A 129 12.67 18.95 -1.08
CA LYS A 129 11.99 19.36 -2.31
C LYS A 129 10.74 18.54 -2.51
N ILE A 130 9.65 19.21 -2.88
CA ILE A 130 8.44 18.52 -3.33
C ILE A 130 8.46 18.56 -4.86
N ARG A 131 8.51 17.39 -5.51
CA ARG A 131 8.58 17.27 -6.98
C ARG A 131 9.72 18.07 -7.61
N ASN A 132 10.90 18.03 -6.99
CA ASN A 132 12.08 18.83 -7.37
C ASN A 132 11.90 20.36 -7.28
N GLN A 133 10.81 20.85 -6.72
CA GLN A 133 10.61 22.28 -6.46
C GLN A 133 10.97 22.60 -5.01
N PRO A 134 11.69 23.73 -4.78
CA PRO A 134 11.96 24.21 -3.43
C PRO A 134 10.66 24.66 -2.77
N ILE A 135 10.59 24.50 -1.45
CA ILE A 135 9.42 24.91 -0.66
C ILE A 135 9.61 26.35 -0.18
N ASP A 136 8.58 27.17 -0.32
CA ASP A 136 8.52 28.47 0.36
C ASP A 136 8.04 28.29 1.81
N TRP A 137 9.02 28.17 2.70
CA TRP A 137 8.83 28.04 4.16
C TRP A 137 8.20 29.28 4.80
N GLY A 138 8.19 30.44 4.13
CA GLY A 138 7.61 31.67 4.66
C GLY A 138 6.08 31.66 4.66
N THR A 139 5.47 30.83 3.82
CA THR A 139 4.01 30.70 3.68
C THR A 139 3.36 29.98 4.86
N GLU A 140 2.05 30.21 5.08
CA GLU A 140 1.26 29.45 6.06
C GLU A 140 1.37 27.92 5.81
N ALA A 141 1.36 27.52 4.54
CA ALA A 141 1.49 26.12 4.16
C ALA A 141 2.89 25.56 4.45
N GLY A 142 3.95 26.34 4.23
CA GLY A 142 5.32 25.98 4.59
C GLY A 142 5.49 25.76 6.10
N ARG A 143 4.94 26.67 6.92
CA ARG A 143 4.95 26.53 8.39
C ARG A 143 4.13 25.34 8.87
N LEU A 144 2.99 25.08 8.25
CA LEU A 144 2.16 23.90 8.56
C LEU A 144 2.91 22.60 8.24
N LEU A 145 3.65 22.56 7.12
CA LEU A 145 4.50 21.42 6.78
C LEU A 145 5.63 21.25 7.79
N GLU A 146 6.28 22.35 8.18
CA GLU A 146 7.36 22.36 9.16
C GLU A 146 6.93 21.74 10.49
N ASP A 147 5.77 22.16 11.03
CA ASP A 147 5.19 21.56 12.23
C ASP A 147 4.83 20.08 12.02
N ALA A 148 4.28 19.72 10.86
CA ALA A 148 3.85 18.36 10.58
C ALA A 148 5.00 17.36 10.41
N LEU A 149 6.20 17.83 10.04
CA LEU A 149 7.39 17.00 9.86
C LEU A 149 8.09 16.64 11.17
N VAL A 150 7.82 17.40 12.24
CA VAL A 150 8.35 17.13 13.58
C VAL A 150 7.34 16.27 14.34
N LEU A 151 7.71 15.01 14.57
CA LEU A 151 6.92 14.05 15.32
C LEU A 151 7.55 13.82 16.69
N THR A 152 6.71 13.64 17.72
CA THR A 152 7.17 13.22 19.05
C THR A 152 7.70 11.78 19.01
N GLU A 153 8.50 11.39 20.01
CA GLU A 153 9.06 10.02 20.03
C GLU A 153 7.97 8.95 20.00
N ASP A 154 6.88 9.13 20.74
CA ASP A 154 5.78 8.16 20.80
C ASP A 154 5.04 8.05 19.46
N GLU A 155 4.84 9.17 18.74
CA GLU A 155 4.26 9.17 17.40
C GLU A 155 5.15 8.42 16.39
N GLN A 156 6.47 8.59 16.51
CA GLN A 156 7.44 7.90 15.66
C GLN A 156 7.45 6.40 15.93
N VAL A 157 7.47 6.01 17.21
CA VAL A 157 7.38 4.60 17.64
C VAL A 157 6.07 3.99 17.17
N PHE A 158 4.94 4.70 17.30
CA PHE A 158 3.65 4.28 16.77
C PHE A 158 3.71 3.99 15.27
N GLY A 159 4.26 4.93 14.48
CA GLY A 159 4.39 4.77 13.03
C GLY A 159 5.22 3.54 12.65
N ILE A 160 6.35 3.31 13.31
CA ILE A 160 7.22 2.15 13.08
C ILE A 160 6.52 0.85 13.50
N ALA A 161 5.90 0.82 14.67
CA ALA A 161 5.19 -0.35 15.20
C ALA A 161 4.02 -0.77 14.29
N ARG A 162 3.26 0.19 13.78
CA ARG A 162 2.16 -0.07 12.84
C ARG A 162 2.64 -0.76 11.56
N GLU A 163 3.76 -0.30 10.99
CA GLU A 163 4.34 -0.93 9.80
C GLU A 163 4.89 -2.34 10.11
N LEU A 164 5.49 -2.53 11.29
CA LEU A 164 5.93 -3.85 11.77
C LEU A 164 4.76 -4.84 11.90
N LEU A 165 3.64 -4.41 12.49
CA LEU A 165 2.42 -5.22 12.54
C LEU A 165 1.85 -5.51 11.15
N THR A 166 1.89 -4.54 10.25
CA THR A 166 1.43 -4.73 8.86
C THR A 166 2.20 -5.86 8.18
N MET A 167 3.52 -5.96 8.40
CA MET A 167 4.37 -7.03 7.86
C MET A 167 4.09 -8.43 8.47
N LYS A 168 3.46 -8.50 9.65
CA LYS A 168 2.99 -9.74 10.28
C LYS A 168 1.75 -10.32 9.60
N THR A 169 0.97 -9.48 8.91
CA THR A 169 -0.26 -9.90 8.22
C THR A 169 0.01 -10.71 6.94
N HIS A 170 -1.04 -11.30 6.38
CA HIS A 170 -0.99 -11.97 5.07
C HIS A 170 -1.28 -11.03 3.88
N LYS A 171 -1.35 -9.71 4.13
CA LYS A 171 -1.70 -8.67 3.16
C LYS A 171 -0.94 -8.82 1.84
N SER A 172 0.39 -8.85 1.89
CA SER A 172 1.24 -8.91 0.69
C SER A 172 0.96 -10.15 -0.17
N LEU A 173 0.74 -11.32 0.46
CA LEU A 173 0.42 -12.55 -0.26
C LEU A 173 -0.97 -12.48 -0.90
N ILE A 174 -1.99 -12.07 -0.13
CA ILE A 174 -3.37 -12.01 -0.63
C ILE A 174 -3.48 -10.98 -1.76
N GLN A 175 -2.84 -9.83 -1.64
CA GLN A 175 -2.81 -8.81 -2.70
C GLN A 175 -2.10 -9.26 -3.97
N SER A 176 -1.21 -10.25 -3.88
CA SER A 176 -0.58 -10.89 -5.06
C SER A 176 -1.50 -11.93 -5.71
N ILE A 177 -2.35 -12.60 -4.92
CA ILE A 177 -3.28 -13.63 -5.40
C ILE A 177 -4.49 -13.01 -6.11
N ILE A 178 -5.06 -11.92 -5.57
CA ILE A 178 -6.27 -11.28 -6.11
C ILE A 178 -6.18 -10.99 -7.62
N PRO A 179 -5.19 -10.25 -8.15
CA PRO A 179 -5.13 -9.95 -9.58
C PRO A 179 -5.05 -11.22 -10.44
N THR A 180 -4.32 -12.22 -9.96
CA THR A 180 -4.15 -13.53 -10.62
C THR A 180 -5.48 -14.28 -10.72
N VAL A 181 -6.19 -14.39 -9.61
CA VAL A 181 -7.49 -15.08 -9.55
C VAL A 181 -8.54 -14.32 -10.35
N SER A 182 -8.61 -12.99 -10.23
CA SER A 182 -9.54 -12.16 -10.99
C SER A 182 -9.32 -12.28 -12.50
N TRP A 183 -8.06 -12.30 -12.95
CA TRP A 183 -7.73 -12.50 -14.36
C TRP A 183 -8.16 -13.88 -14.87
N MET A 184 -7.77 -14.95 -14.15
CA MET A 184 -8.13 -16.32 -14.53
C MET A 184 -9.64 -16.56 -14.51
N PHE A 185 -10.34 -15.99 -13.53
CA PHE A 185 -11.80 -16.02 -13.47
C PHE A 185 -12.42 -15.33 -14.68
N THR A 186 -11.95 -14.13 -15.02
CA THR A 186 -12.45 -13.35 -16.17
C THR A 186 -12.25 -14.08 -17.48
N TYR A 187 -11.05 -14.64 -17.69
CA TYR A 187 -10.73 -15.45 -18.84
C TYR A 187 -11.64 -16.70 -18.93
N SER A 188 -11.78 -17.42 -17.82
CA SER A 188 -12.58 -18.65 -17.77
C SER A 188 -14.05 -18.38 -18.03
N LEU A 189 -14.60 -17.30 -17.44
CA LEU A 189 -15.98 -16.87 -17.67
C LEU A 189 -16.21 -16.52 -19.15
N ALA A 190 -15.34 -15.71 -19.76
CA ALA A 190 -15.44 -15.36 -21.17
C ALA A 190 -15.33 -16.59 -22.08
N SER A 191 -14.42 -17.52 -21.79
CA SER A 191 -14.26 -18.76 -22.56
C SER A 191 -15.50 -19.66 -22.47
N GLN A 192 -16.03 -19.87 -21.26
CA GLN A 192 -17.24 -20.68 -21.05
C GLN A 192 -18.47 -20.06 -21.72
N LEU A 193 -18.62 -18.73 -21.64
CA LEU A 193 -19.72 -18.04 -22.34
C LEU A 193 -19.59 -18.17 -23.85
N ASN A 194 -18.36 -18.07 -24.40
CA ASN A 194 -18.15 -18.28 -25.82
C ASN A 194 -18.58 -19.68 -26.28
N GLU A 195 -18.27 -20.72 -25.51
CA GLU A 195 -18.59 -22.11 -25.83
C GLU A 195 -20.08 -22.41 -25.64
N ARG A 196 -20.64 -22.09 -24.47
CA ARG A 196 -22.04 -22.42 -24.12
C ARG A 196 -23.07 -21.67 -24.97
N CYS A 197 -22.78 -20.41 -25.30
CA CYS A 197 -23.70 -19.59 -26.11
C CYS A 197 -23.30 -19.52 -27.59
N ASN A 198 -22.30 -20.32 -28.00
CA ASN A 198 -21.78 -20.40 -29.36
C ASN A 198 -21.42 -19.01 -29.97
N PHE A 199 -20.80 -18.13 -29.17
CA PHE A 199 -20.39 -16.80 -29.67
C PHE A 199 -19.26 -16.89 -30.70
N TYR A 200 -18.56 -18.02 -30.81
CA TYR A 200 -17.54 -18.22 -31.86
C TYR A 200 -18.13 -18.19 -33.27
N ALA A 201 -19.37 -18.65 -33.46
CA ALA A 201 -20.09 -18.57 -34.73
C ALA A 201 -20.74 -17.19 -34.97
N ARG A 202 -20.75 -16.30 -33.97
CA ARG A 202 -21.39 -14.98 -34.01
C ARG A 202 -20.45 -13.90 -34.56
N PRO A 203 -20.99 -12.77 -35.07
CA PRO A 203 -20.20 -11.66 -35.57
C PRO A 203 -19.24 -11.11 -34.51
N ARG A 204 -18.11 -10.55 -34.97
CA ARG A 204 -17.03 -10.05 -34.10
C ARG A 204 -17.49 -8.94 -33.14
N SER A 205 -18.43 -8.09 -33.55
CA SER A 205 -18.99 -7.02 -32.72
C SER A 205 -19.64 -7.56 -31.45
N LEU A 206 -20.40 -8.65 -31.57
CA LEU A 206 -21.07 -9.27 -30.43
C LEU A 206 -20.08 -9.90 -29.45
N ARG A 207 -18.99 -10.49 -29.95
CA ARG A 207 -17.88 -10.98 -29.11
C ARG A 207 -17.14 -9.86 -28.41
N LEU A 208 -16.90 -8.75 -29.09
CA LEU A 208 -16.29 -7.57 -28.47
C LEU A 208 -17.14 -7.06 -27.30
N ILE A 209 -18.47 -6.97 -27.48
CA ILE A 209 -19.40 -6.59 -26.41
C ILE A 209 -19.29 -7.57 -25.23
N LEU A 210 -19.31 -8.88 -25.48
CA LEU A 210 -19.13 -9.89 -24.44
C LEU A 210 -17.81 -9.71 -23.67
N TYR A 211 -16.69 -9.51 -24.38
CA TYR A 211 -15.38 -9.34 -23.75
C TYR A 211 -15.28 -8.04 -22.98
N THR A 212 -15.91 -6.96 -23.45
CA THR A 212 -16.03 -5.71 -22.69
C THR A 212 -16.80 -5.94 -21.40
N ILE A 213 -17.94 -6.62 -21.45
CA ILE A 213 -18.75 -6.92 -20.24
C ILE A 213 -17.95 -7.78 -19.26
N CYS A 214 -17.34 -8.87 -19.73
CA CYS A 214 -16.51 -9.74 -18.89
C CYS A 214 -15.31 -8.98 -18.30
N GLY A 215 -14.66 -8.14 -19.11
CA GLY A 215 -13.52 -7.32 -18.69
C GLY A 215 -13.89 -6.30 -17.62
N LEU A 216 -15.02 -5.60 -17.78
CA LEU A 216 -15.54 -4.68 -16.76
C LEU A 216 -15.91 -5.42 -15.47
N PHE A 217 -16.54 -6.59 -15.58
CA PHE A 217 -16.88 -7.41 -14.42
C PHE A 217 -15.62 -7.91 -13.69
N GLY A 218 -14.64 -8.40 -14.44
CA GLY A 218 -13.33 -8.82 -13.93
C GLY A 218 -12.56 -7.70 -13.24
N PHE A 219 -12.53 -6.51 -13.85
CA PHE A 219 -11.93 -5.32 -13.26
C PHE A 219 -12.67 -4.88 -11.99
N GLY A 220 -13.99 -5.02 -11.96
CA GLY A 220 -14.81 -4.82 -10.77
C GLY A 220 -14.37 -5.74 -9.65
N ILE A 221 -14.37 -7.07 -9.87
CA ILE A 221 -13.94 -8.06 -8.87
C ILE A 221 -12.53 -7.73 -8.37
N TYR A 222 -11.57 -7.52 -9.27
CA TYR A 222 -10.20 -7.14 -8.91
C TYR A 222 -10.17 -5.90 -8.01
N SER A 223 -10.90 -4.85 -8.41
CA SER A 223 -10.87 -3.58 -7.70
C SER A 223 -11.49 -3.69 -6.31
N PHE A 224 -12.70 -4.23 -6.22
CA PHE A 224 -13.39 -4.41 -4.95
C PHE A 224 -12.61 -5.34 -4.01
N SER A 225 -12.15 -6.50 -4.49
CA SER A 225 -11.42 -7.45 -3.65
C SER A 225 -10.11 -6.85 -3.13
N THR A 226 -9.37 -6.12 -3.97
CA THR A 226 -8.10 -5.51 -3.55
C THR A 226 -8.34 -4.40 -2.52
N ASP A 227 -9.32 -3.52 -2.75
CA ASP A 227 -9.62 -2.39 -1.84
C ASP A 227 -10.16 -2.87 -0.51
N MET A 228 -11.10 -3.82 -0.52
CA MET A 228 -11.64 -4.41 0.70
C MET A 228 -10.54 -5.09 1.51
N THR A 229 -9.62 -5.78 0.85
CA THR A 229 -8.49 -6.43 1.52
C THR A 229 -7.53 -5.41 2.13
N GLU A 230 -7.23 -4.32 1.42
CA GLU A 230 -6.41 -3.22 1.96
C GLU A 230 -7.05 -2.64 3.23
N ILE A 231 -8.31 -2.22 3.13
CA ILE A 231 -9.05 -1.60 4.25
C ILE A 231 -9.17 -2.58 5.43
N TYR A 232 -9.42 -3.85 5.17
CA TYR A 232 -9.50 -4.88 6.19
C TYR A 232 -8.21 -4.97 6.99
N TYR A 233 -7.06 -5.12 6.32
CA TYR A 233 -5.78 -5.24 7.01
C TYR A 233 -5.33 -3.94 7.69
N GLU A 234 -5.59 -2.78 7.09
CA GLU A 234 -5.30 -1.49 7.75
C GLU A 234 -6.12 -1.34 9.04
N THR A 235 -7.41 -1.68 9.00
CA THR A 235 -8.30 -1.59 10.16
C THR A 235 -7.93 -2.62 11.23
N ASP A 236 -7.57 -3.84 10.82
CA ASP A 236 -7.11 -4.89 11.73
C ASP A 236 -5.81 -4.49 12.46
N VAL A 237 -4.85 -3.93 11.74
CA VAL A 237 -3.61 -3.41 12.33
C VAL A 237 -3.90 -2.25 13.28
N ASP A 238 -4.78 -1.31 12.92
CA ASP A 238 -5.15 -0.20 13.80
C ASP A 238 -5.84 -0.69 15.09
N LYS A 239 -6.72 -1.71 15.00
CA LYS A 239 -7.32 -2.37 16.18
C LYS A 239 -6.27 -3.02 17.07
N GLN A 240 -5.34 -3.78 16.48
CA GLN A 240 -4.24 -4.39 17.22
C GLN A 240 -3.38 -3.33 17.92
N MET A 241 -3.12 -2.19 17.26
CA MET A 241 -2.40 -1.06 17.88
C MET A 241 -3.18 -0.44 19.03
N ALA A 242 -4.50 -0.26 18.89
CA ALA A 242 -5.35 0.30 19.94
C ALA A 242 -5.42 -0.60 21.19
N ALA A 243 -5.34 -1.92 21.01
CA ALA A 243 -5.35 -2.90 22.10
C ALA A 243 -4.07 -2.87 22.97
N LEU A 244 -2.98 -2.22 22.51
CA LEU A 244 -1.71 -2.13 23.25
C LEU A 244 -1.76 -1.16 24.43
N GLY A 245 -2.78 -0.29 24.50
CA GLY A 245 -3.03 0.58 25.64
C GLY A 245 -3.33 2.04 25.28
N PRO A 246 -3.77 2.84 26.27
CA PRO A 246 -4.22 4.22 26.06
C PRO A 246 -3.12 5.15 25.52
N ASP A 247 -1.86 4.92 25.90
CA ASP A 247 -0.73 5.73 25.44
C ASP A 247 -0.49 5.55 23.92
N VAL A 248 -0.67 4.32 23.42
CA VAL A 248 -0.54 3.99 21.98
C VAL A 248 -1.69 4.61 21.18
N VAL A 249 -2.89 4.60 21.76
CA VAL A 249 -4.07 5.22 21.15
C VAL A 249 -3.90 6.72 20.98
N ASP A 250 -3.45 7.39 22.05
CA ASP A 250 -3.18 8.83 22.05
C ASP A 250 -2.04 9.21 21.09
N ALA A 251 -0.96 8.42 21.05
CA ALA A 251 0.10 8.55 20.06
C ALA A 251 -0.42 8.36 18.62
N GLY A 252 -1.32 7.40 18.40
CA GLY A 252 -1.94 7.15 17.10
C GLY A 252 -2.77 8.34 16.61
N ALA A 253 -3.60 8.93 17.48
CA ALA A 253 -4.40 10.10 17.14
C ALA A 253 -3.53 11.31 16.73
N ARG A 254 -2.44 11.56 17.47
CA ARG A 254 -1.46 12.61 17.12
C ARG A 254 -0.71 12.31 15.83
N PHE A 255 -0.29 11.05 15.64
CA PHE A 255 0.41 10.61 14.44
C PHE A 255 -0.43 10.88 13.19
N TYR A 256 -1.70 10.44 13.16
CA TYR A 256 -2.57 10.70 12.01
C TYR A 256 -2.89 12.18 11.83
N ASP A 257 -2.99 12.96 12.91
CA ASP A 257 -3.14 14.42 12.81
C ASP A 257 -1.95 15.07 12.07
N LYS A 258 -0.72 14.68 12.40
CA LYS A 258 0.50 15.15 11.72
C LYS A 258 0.53 14.72 10.26
N VAL A 259 0.19 13.47 9.94
CA VAL A 259 0.11 12.99 8.55
C VAL A 259 -0.94 13.78 7.74
N LEU A 260 -2.12 14.05 8.31
CA LEU A 260 -3.16 14.84 7.65
C LEU A 260 -2.69 16.28 7.41
N LYS A 261 -2.08 16.93 8.41
CA LYS A 261 -1.52 18.29 8.28
C LYS A 261 -0.43 18.36 7.21
N LYS A 262 0.47 17.38 7.17
CA LYS A 262 1.49 17.24 6.11
C LYS A 262 0.83 17.21 4.73
N ASN A 263 -0.19 16.37 4.55
CA ASN A 263 -0.89 16.23 3.27
C ASN A 263 -1.63 17.51 2.85
N ILE A 264 -2.27 18.20 3.79
CA ILE A 264 -2.91 19.51 3.56
C ILE A 264 -1.87 20.55 3.14
N ALA A 265 -0.71 20.58 3.81
CA ALA A 265 0.36 21.50 3.49
C ALA A 265 0.93 21.23 2.09
N ILE A 266 1.18 19.97 1.74
CA ILE A 266 1.66 19.58 0.40
C ILE A 266 0.63 19.98 -0.68
N ARG A 267 -0.68 19.78 -0.43
CA ARG A 267 -1.74 20.24 -1.34
C ARG A 267 -1.68 21.75 -1.58
N LYS A 268 -1.59 22.54 -0.50
CA LYS A 268 -1.51 24.00 -0.58
C LYS A 268 -0.24 24.48 -1.30
N LEU A 269 0.90 23.82 -1.07
CA LEU A 269 2.19 24.17 -1.66
C LEU A 269 2.29 23.81 -3.14
N THR A 270 1.72 22.67 -3.55
CA THR A 270 1.79 22.19 -4.94
C THR A 270 0.65 22.70 -5.81
N GLY A 271 -0.48 23.09 -5.20
CA GLY A 271 -1.70 23.46 -5.92
C GLY A 271 -2.43 22.28 -6.57
N GLU A 272 -2.01 21.04 -6.30
CA GLU A 272 -2.55 19.86 -6.95
C GLU A 272 -3.58 19.13 -6.09
N ASP A 273 -4.51 18.45 -6.76
CA ASP A 273 -5.60 17.71 -6.14
C ASP A 273 -5.24 16.29 -5.70
N TYR A 274 -3.95 15.97 -5.49
CA TYR A 274 -3.53 14.63 -5.04
C TYR A 274 -4.04 14.29 -3.62
N TYR A 275 -4.08 15.28 -2.73
CA TYR A 275 -4.71 15.16 -1.42
C TYR A 275 -6.00 15.96 -1.41
N THR A 276 -6.99 15.59 -0.61
CA THR A 276 -8.22 16.36 -0.39
C THR A 276 -7.97 17.55 0.55
N ALA A 277 -8.92 18.49 0.65
CA ALA A 277 -8.83 19.62 1.59
C ALA A 277 -8.71 19.18 3.06
N LYS A 278 -9.13 17.95 3.40
CA LYS A 278 -8.98 17.36 4.74
C LYS A 278 -7.70 16.55 4.93
N GLY A 279 -6.85 16.40 3.91
CA GLY A 279 -5.58 15.66 4.00
C GLY A 279 -5.66 14.17 3.64
N ASN A 280 -6.83 13.65 3.25
CA ASN A 280 -6.93 12.29 2.71
C ASN A 280 -6.33 12.21 1.30
N VAL A 281 -5.88 11.03 0.87
CA VAL A 281 -5.53 10.79 -0.54
C VAL A 281 -6.78 10.90 -1.40
N ASN A 282 -6.71 11.70 -2.47
CA ASN A 282 -7.81 11.87 -3.40
C ASN A 282 -7.76 10.77 -4.45
N TYR A 283 -8.81 9.97 -4.53
CA TYR A 283 -8.96 8.96 -5.56
C TYR A 283 -10.09 9.36 -6.51
N MET A 284 -9.81 9.34 -7.82
CA MET A 284 -10.78 9.81 -8.82
C MET A 284 -12.03 8.92 -8.93
N LEU A 285 -11.85 7.58 -8.92
CA LEU A 285 -12.95 6.62 -9.13
C LEU A 285 -12.99 5.48 -8.10
N ARG A 286 -11.91 5.27 -7.34
CA ARG A 286 -11.70 4.04 -6.55
C ARG A 286 -10.97 4.34 -5.26
N GLN A 287 -11.61 4.11 -4.13
CA GLN A 287 -10.98 4.32 -2.83
C GLN A 287 -10.09 3.12 -2.47
N LYS A 288 -8.77 3.29 -2.58
CA LYS A 288 -7.83 2.18 -2.43
C LYS A 288 -7.47 1.83 -0.98
N ALA A 289 -7.64 2.78 -0.06
CA ALA A 289 -7.22 2.65 1.34
C ALA A 289 -8.25 3.30 2.28
N ALA A 290 -8.18 2.99 3.57
CA ALA A 290 -9.00 3.63 4.57
C ALA A 290 -8.68 5.13 4.64
N PRO A 291 -9.68 6.03 4.71
CA PRO A 291 -9.42 7.46 4.82
C PRO A 291 -8.63 7.73 6.10
N LEU A 292 -7.55 8.50 6.01
CA LEU A 292 -6.74 8.90 7.15
C LEU A 292 -7.57 9.63 8.22
N THR A 293 -8.61 10.37 7.81
CA THR A 293 -9.56 10.99 8.74
C THR A 293 -10.35 9.97 9.55
N LEU A 294 -10.76 8.85 8.94
CA LEU A 294 -11.47 7.77 9.63
C LEU A 294 -10.54 7.06 10.62
N ARG A 295 -9.29 6.81 10.20
CA ARG A 295 -8.27 6.20 11.07
C ARG A 295 -7.97 7.09 12.27
N LYS A 296 -7.85 8.41 12.07
CA LYS A 296 -7.71 9.37 13.17
C LYS A 296 -8.91 9.32 14.12
N GLU A 297 -10.13 9.35 13.59
CA GLU A 297 -11.36 9.31 14.38
C GLU A 297 -11.45 8.02 15.21
N PHE A 298 -11.05 6.87 14.63
CA PHE A 298 -10.97 5.60 15.36
C PHE A 298 -10.11 5.71 16.62
N PHE A 299 -8.90 6.29 16.52
CA PHE A 299 -8.04 6.47 17.69
C PHE A 299 -8.52 7.57 18.66
N GLN A 300 -9.31 8.54 18.20
CA GLN A 300 -9.82 9.61 19.07
C GLN A 300 -11.05 9.20 19.89
N THR A 301 -11.99 8.49 19.27
CA THR A 301 -13.30 8.20 19.86
C THR A 301 -13.67 6.72 19.73
N GLY A 302 -13.48 6.14 18.55
CA GLY A 302 -13.97 4.80 18.22
C GLY A 302 -13.32 3.65 19.00
N TYR A 303 -12.11 3.83 19.54
CA TYR A 303 -11.42 2.77 20.27
C TYR A 303 -12.12 2.39 21.59
N LYS A 304 -12.82 3.34 22.24
CA LYS A 304 -13.52 3.09 23.51
C LYS A 304 -14.67 2.12 23.32
N ASP A 305 -15.40 2.29 22.21
CA ASP A 305 -16.48 1.39 21.84
C ASP A 305 -15.94 -0.01 21.53
N TYR A 306 -14.77 -0.11 20.89
CA TYR A 306 -14.10 -1.38 20.62
C TYR A 306 -13.71 -2.12 21.91
N VAL A 307 -13.00 -1.47 22.83
CA VAL A 307 -12.55 -2.06 24.09
C VAL A 307 -13.74 -2.49 24.97
N GLY A 308 -14.79 -1.66 25.05
CA GLY A 308 -16.01 -2.01 25.79
C GLY A 308 -16.78 -3.21 25.20
N THR A 309 -16.60 -3.51 23.91
CA THR A 309 -17.23 -4.67 23.26
C THR A 309 -16.44 -5.97 23.50
N GLU A 310 -15.11 -5.89 23.63
CA GLU A 310 -14.27 -7.06 24.00
C GLU A 310 -14.41 -7.43 25.48
N GLU A 311 -14.63 -6.48 26.39
CA GLU A 311 -14.89 -6.78 27.81
C GLU A 311 -16.26 -7.47 28.04
N THR A 312 -17.16 -7.44 27.05
CA THR A 312 -18.51 -8.00 27.14
C THR A 312 -18.71 -9.29 26.32
N SER A 313 -17.69 -9.75 25.59
CA SER A 313 -17.71 -10.97 24.75
C SER A 313 -16.87 -12.09 25.37
#